data_AF-A0A229WRV1-F1
#
_entry.id   AF-A0A229WRV1-F1
#
_cell.length_a   1.000
_cell.length_b   1.000
_cell.length_c   1.000
_cell.angle_alpha   90.00
_cell.angle_beta   90.00
_cell.angle_gamma   90.00
#
_symmetry.space_group_name_H-M   'P 1'
#
loop_
_entity.id
_entity.type
_entity.pdbx_description
1 polymer ?
#
loop_
_entity_poly.entity_id
_entity_poly.type
_entity_poly.pdbx_seq_one_letter_code
_entity_poly.pdbx_strand_id
1 'polypeptide(L)'
;MAFHSDDRPLLPADLEQTSPDMASADDHSSIYYIYRERNDPMLITTTQQPKTQKQRRKKQKEDPSSIQDPNGYFVHRPYLSFARPPRTLRSGASRDGRTICLIHSYAGWRRWRLQFGRDLGEAIDPRGVVQWQRRSNADNSVKADGDLKGYRVRSWRLWGESGKAYHREANSKREQGMWTEDDPAGYRPLRATEACWLTWTAPFSKRTREYAFSYEGVDFVWKGTKNLPEECKLARRLMPVHHLKLVAILPAKLAEEAEEVVVGYFICSAEADEYGTLVIENSKICDILGIDKMPEDMELARVKGARPAKMHDMIMATAVCMIIGEWQKRKTAVGVLFGLLFAGAMSPAQM
;
A
#
# COMPACT_ATOMS: atom_id res chain seq x y z
N MET A 1 -29.31 -65.52 -21.19
CA MET A 1 -29.89 -64.51 -20.26
C MET A 1 -28.74 -63.71 -19.68
N ALA A 2 -28.92 -62.39 -19.62
CA ALA A 2 -27.90 -61.38 -19.88
C ALA A 2 -26.83 -61.18 -18.78
N PHE A 3 -25.62 -60.85 -19.25
CA PHE A 3 -24.54 -60.20 -18.50
C PHE A 3 -24.52 -58.70 -18.84
N HIS A 4 -24.38 -57.85 -17.82
CA HIS A 4 -23.60 -56.59 -17.74
C HIS A 4 -24.15 -55.75 -16.58
N SER A 5 -23.37 -55.50 -15.51
CA SER A 5 -22.34 -54.45 -15.39
C SER A 5 -22.95 -53.04 -15.39
N ASP A 6 -23.06 -52.44 -14.20
CA ASP A 6 -22.77 -51.02 -14.00
C ASP A 6 -22.65 -50.73 -12.48
N ASP A 7 -21.45 -50.97 -11.95
CA ASP A 7 -20.98 -50.35 -10.71
C ASP A 7 -20.61 -48.90 -11.00
N ARG A 8 -21.40 -47.96 -10.50
CA ARG A 8 -20.99 -46.56 -10.33
C ARG A 8 -20.89 -46.26 -8.84
N PRO A 9 -19.69 -45.95 -8.31
CA PRO A 9 -19.60 -45.36 -6.98
C PRO A 9 -20.18 -43.95 -7.05
N LEU A 10 -21.24 -43.72 -6.27
CA LEU A 10 -21.73 -42.39 -5.95
C LEU A 10 -20.62 -41.65 -5.19
N LEU A 11 -20.04 -40.63 -5.83
CA LEU A 11 -19.20 -39.65 -5.14
C LEU A 11 -20.07 -38.85 -4.17
N PRO A 12 -19.71 -38.74 -2.89
CA PRO A 12 -20.30 -37.73 -2.02
C PRO A 12 -19.79 -36.36 -2.47
N ALA A 13 -20.65 -35.61 -3.14
CA ALA A 13 -20.64 -34.17 -3.03
C ALA A 13 -21.08 -33.85 -1.60
N ASP A 14 -20.20 -33.23 -0.82
CA ASP A 14 -20.47 -32.29 0.27
C ASP A 14 -19.18 -32.12 1.07
N LEU A 15 -18.25 -31.33 0.52
CA LEU A 15 -17.25 -30.65 1.34
C LEU A 15 -17.98 -29.49 2.01
N GLU A 16 -18.68 -29.80 3.10
CA GLU A 16 -19.11 -28.81 4.07
C GLU A 16 -17.91 -27.97 4.46
N GLN A 17 -18.02 -26.70 4.10
CA GLN A 17 -17.18 -25.60 4.51
C GLN A 17 -17.34 -25.46 6.03
N THR A 18 -16.55 -26.23 6.76
CA THR A 18 -16.44 -26.16 8.22
C THR A 18 -15.79 -24.83 8.56
N SER A 19 -16.63 -23.82 8.81
CA SER A 19 -16.24 -22.64 9.58
C SER A 19 -15.72 -23.11 10.94
N PRO A 20 -14.47 -22.80 11.32
CA PRO A 20 -14.06 -22.94 12.70
C PRO A 20 -14.69 -21.80 13.49
N ASP A 21 -15.86 -22.06 14.08
CA ASP A 21 -16.34 -21.36 15.27
C ASP A 21 -15.39 -21.70 16.42
N MET A 22 -14.35 -20.89 16.59
CA MET A 22 -13.60 -20.73 17.84
C MET A 22 -13.07 -19.30 17.90
N ALA A 23 -13.96 -18.34 18.13
CA ALA A 23 -13.58 -17.01 18.59
C ALA A 23 -13.66 -16.99 20.12
N SER A 24 -12.51 -17.10 20.78
CA SER A 24 -12.35 -16.54 22.12
C SER A 24 -12.65 -15.04 22.04
N ALA A 25 -13.45 -14.55 22.98
CA ALA A 25 -13.86 -13.14 23.04
C ALA A 25 -12.64 -12.18 23.11
N ASP A 26 -12.76 -11.08 22.37
CA ASP A 26 -12.05 -9.80 22.49
C ASP A 26 -10.64 -9.56 21.90
N ASP A 27 -10.09 -10.40 21.02
CA ASP A 27 -8.92 -9.98 20.23
C ASP A 27 -9.35 -9.35 18.89
N HIS A 28 -9.69 -8.06 18.92
CA HIS A 28 -10.16 -7.30 17.77
C HIS A 28 -9.01 -6.98 16.79
N SER A 29 -8.64 -7.95 15.95
CA SER A 29 -7.74 -7.71 14.82
C SER A 29 -8.48 -7.23 13.57
N SER A 30 -7.83 -6.38 12.77
CA SER A 30 -8.29 -6.03 11.42
C SER A 30 -7.46 -6.77 10.38
N ILE A 31 -8.15 -7.43 9.44
CA ILE A 31 -7.52 -8.21 8.37
C ILE A 31 -7.75 -7.50 7.04
N TYR A 32 -6.69 -7.35 6.27
CA TYR A 32 -6.69 -6.75 4.94
C TYR A 32 -6.06 -7.68 3.92
N TYR A 33 -6.79 -7.96 2.84
CA TYR A 33 -6.32 -8.68 1.67
C TYR A 33 -5.78 -7.69 0.63
N ILE A 34 -4.57 -7.94 0.15
CA ILE A 34 -3.83 -6.98 -0.68
C ILE A 34 -3.61 -7.59 -2.05
N TYR A 35 -4.28 -7.05 -3.05
CA TYR A 35 -4.25 -7.53 -4.43
C TYR A 35 -3.43 -6.62 -5.34
N ARG A 36 -2.79 -7.24 -6.33
CA ARG A 36 -2.13 -6.53 -7.42
C ARG A 36 -3.12 -6.28 -8.55
N GLU A 37 -3.20 -5.04 -9.01
CA GLU A 37 -3.99 -4.66 -10.16
C GLU A 37 -3.10 -4.39 -11.38
N ARG A 38 -3.71 -4.48 -12.57
CA ARG A 38 -3.02 -4.24 -13.83
C ARG A 38 -2.47 -2.81 -13.89
N ASN A 39 -1.24 -2.66 -14.37
CA ASN A 39 -0.50 -1.40 -14.45
C ASN A 39 -0.05 -0.83 -13.08
N ASP A 40 0.13 -1.70 -12.08
CA ASP A 40 0.75 -1.37 -10.78
C ASP A 40 -0.11 -0.68 -9.68
N PRO A 41 -1.46 -0.53 -9.76
CA PRO A 41 -2.24 -0.21 -8.57
C PRO A 41 -2.29 -1.37 -7.57
N MET A 42 -2.64 -1.03 -6.33
CA MET A 42 -2.89 -2.00 -5.26
C MET A 42 -4.30 -1.82 -4.74
N LEU A 43 -5.06 -2.90 -4.67
CA LEU A 43 -6.37 -2.95 -4.04
C LEU A 43 -6.20 -3.58 -2.66
N ILE A 44 -6.66 -2.90 -1.62
CA ILE A 44 -6.57 -3.35 -0.23
C ILE A 44 -8.00 -3.38 0.31
N THR A 45 -8.44 -4.53 0.80
CA THR A 45 -9.84 -4.70 1.24
C THR A 45 -9.93 -5.62 2.44
N THR A 46 -10.90 -5.41 3.31
CA THR A 46 -11.23 -6.27 4.44
C THR A 46 -11.99 -7.52 4.04
N THR A 47 -12.51 -7.57 2.81
CA THR A 47 -13.30 -8.69 2.30
C THR A 47 -12.50 -9.46 1.27
N GLN A 48 -12.43 -10.78 1.43
CA GLN A 48 -11.71 -11.63 0.48
C GLN A 48 -12.36 -11.54 -0.92
N GLN A 49 -11.52 -11.30 -1.92
CA GLN A 49 -11.93 -11.23 -3.32
C GLN A 49 -11.43 -12.45 -4.10
N PRO A 50 -12.02 -12.75 -5.26
CA PRO A 50 -11.48 -13.78 -6.14
C PRO A 50 -9.98 -13.59 -6.40
N LYS A 51 -9.23 -14.70 -6.39
CA LYS A 51 -7.77 -14.67 -6.51
C LYS A 51 -7.29 -14.06 -7.83
N THR A 52 -7.97 -14.36 -8.92
CA THR A 52 -7.58 -13.89 -10.25
C THR A 52 -8.22 -12.55 -10.59
N GLN A 53 -7.47 -11.67 -11.24
CA GLN A 53 -7.98 -10.36 -11.65
C GLN A 53 -9.18 -10.48 -12.61
N LYS A 54 -9.18 -11.49 -13.49
CA LYS A 54 -10.28 -11.72 -14.45
C LYS A 54 -11.58 -12.04 -13.72
N GLN A 55 -11.54 -12.90 -12.69
CA GLN A 55 -12.71 -13.23 -11.88
C GLN A 55 -13.17 -12.03 -11.05
N ARG A 56 -12.25 -11.27 -10.45
CA ARG A 56 -12.62 -10.02 -9.77
C ARG A 56 -13.37 -9.10 -10.70
N ARG A 57 -12.83 -8.81 -11.89
CA ARG A 57 -13.49 -7.96 -12.89
C ARG A 57 -14.85 -8.48 -13.34
N LYS A 58 -15.03 -9.80 -13.41
CA LYS A 58 -16.33 -10.40 -13.72
C LYS A 58 -17.32 -10.13 -12.58
N LYS A 59 -16.93 -10.46 -11.34
CA LYS A 59 -17.72 -10.20 -10.13
C LYS A 59 -18.09 -8.72 -10.00
N GLN A 60 -17.15 -7.82 -10.28
CA GLN A 60 -17.35 -6.37 -10.25
C GLN A 60 -18.35 -5.86 -11.29
N LYS A 61 -18.45 -6.52 -12.45
CA LYS A 61 -19.43 -6.17 -13.48
C LYS A 61 -20.82 -6.70 -13.13
N GLU A 62 -20.88 -7.88 -12.51
CA GLU A 62 -22.13 -8.52 -12.10
C GLU A 62 -22.71 -7.84 -10.85
N ASP A 63 -21.84 -7.47 -9.92
CA ASP A 63 -22.16 -6.78 -8.68
C ASP A 63 -21.13 -5.67 -8.39
N PRO A 64 -21.41 -4.43 -8.83
CA PRO A 64 -20.56 -3.28 -8.55
C PRO A 64 -20.43 -2.96 -7.06
N SER A 65 -21.39 -3.36 -6.22
CA SER A 65 -21.36 -3.12 -4.77
C SER A 65 -20.30 -3.98 -4.07
N SER A 66 -19.91 -5.11 -4.68
CA SER A 66 -18.85 -5.98 -4.15
C SER A 66 -17.45 -5.35 -4.04
N ILE A 67 -17.24 -4.17 -4.65
CA ILE A 67 -16.02 -3.35 -4.54
C ILE A 67 -16.12 -2.35 -3.39
N GLN A 68 -17.34 -2.00 -2.96
CA GLN A 68 -17.55 -0.99 -1.95
C GLN A 68 -17.15 -1.54 -0.60
N ASP A 69 -15.88 -1.35 -0.30
CA ASP A 69 -15.32 -1.52 1.01
C ASP A 69 -14.86 -0.15 1.50
N PRO A 70 -15.69 0.52 2.33
CA PRO A 70 -15.37 1.85 2.86
C PRO A 70 -14.17 1.83 3.83
N ASN A 71 -13.90 0.67 4.44
CA ASN A 71 -12.76 0.47 5.33
C ASN A 71 -11.48 0.08 4.57
N GLY A 72 -11.61 -0.35 3.31
CA GLY A 72 -10.52 -0.66 2.41
C GLY A 72 -9.72 0.56 1.96
N TYR A 73 -8.71 0.30 1.12
CA TYR A 73 -7.80 1.30 0.57
C TYR A 73 -7.47 1.02 -0.89
N PHE A 74 -7.04 2.06 -1.59
CA PHE A 74 -6.53 1.94 -2.94
C PHE A 74 -5.23 2.70 -3.10
N VAL A 75 -4.20 2.04 -3.64
CA VAL A 75 -2.92 2.67 -3.96
C VAL A 75 -2.85 2.92 -5.45
N HIS A 76 -2.77 4.19 -5.84
CA HIS A 76 -2.55 4.59 -7.22
C HIS A 76 -1.10 5.02 -7.44
N ARG A 77 -0.49 4.49 -8.50
CA ARG A 77 0.82 4.95 -9.00
C ARG A 77 0.61 5.79 -10.26
N PRO A 78 0.61 7.12 -10.16
CA PRO A 78 0.54 7.97 -11.34
C PRO A 78 1.80 7.81 -12.21
N TYR A 79 1.62 7.88 -13.53
CA TYR A 79 2.72 7.88 -14.49
C TYR A 79 2.72 9.18 -15.29
N LEU A 80 3.84 9.91 -15.22
CA LEU A 80 4.13 11.13 -15.99
C LEU A 80 5.55 11.02 -16.54
N SER A 81 5.73 11.19 -17.85
CA SER A 81 7.07 11.07 -18.44
C SER A 81 8.00 12.15 -17.90
N PHE A 82 9.26 11.77 -17.67
CA PHE A 82 10.31 12.63 -17.10
C PHE A 82 10.04 13.16 -15.69
N ALA A 83 9.01 12.65 -15.02
CA ALA A 83 8.69 12.95 -13.63
C ALA A 83 8.54 11.67 -12.82
N ARG A 84 8.67 11.81 -11.49
CA ARG A 84 8.45 10.72 -10.53
C ARG A 84 7.46 11.17 -9.46
N PRO A 85 6.17 11.35 -9.82
CA PRO A 85 5.17 11.75 -8.85
C PRO A 85 5.04 10.72 -7.71
N PRO A 86 4.64 11.15 -6.51
CA PRO A 86 4.38 10.24 -5.41
C PRO A 86 3.21 9.31 -5.75
N ARG A 87 3.17 8.14 -5.12
CA ARG A 87 1.95 7.32 -5.11
C ARG A 87 0.92 7.98 -4.21
N THR A 88 -0.36 7.75 -4.48
CA THR A 88 -1.45 8.19 -3.60
C THR A 88 -2.05 6.97 -2.92
N LEU A 89 -2.10 6.96 -1.59
CA LEU A 89 -2.97 6.09 -0.82
C LEU A 89 -4.33 6.78 -0.69
N ARG A 90 -5.39 6.07 -1.02
CA ARG A 90 -6.77 6.57 -1.03
C ARG A 90 -7.62 5.77 -0.05
N SER A 91 -8.56 6.45 0.63
CA SER A 91 -9.57 5.77 1.44
C SER A 91 -10.60 5.10 0.55
N GLY A 92 -11.06 3.93 0.99
CA GLY A 92 -11.95 3.06 0.23
C GLY A 92 -11.20 2.20 -0.80
N ALA A 93 -11.78 1.04 -1.10
CA ALA A 93 -11.27 0.08 -2.09
C ALA A 93 -11.49 0.51 -3.57
N SER A 94 -11.46 1.82 -3.85
CA SER A 94 -11.74 2.38 -5.18
C SER A 94 -10.68 3.39 -5.62
N ARG A 95 -10.49 3.46 -6.94
CA ARG A 95 -9.67 4.50 -7.56
C ARG A 95 -10.20 5.89 -7.24
N ASP A 96 -11.50 6.08 -7.11
CA ASP A 96 -12.09 7.40 -6.91
C ASP A 96 -12.11 7.83 -5.43
N GLY A 97 -11.54 7.00 -4.55
CA GLY A 97 -11.36 7.30 -3.14
C GLY A 97 -10.58 8.59 -2.88
N ARG A 98 -10.87 9.25 -1.75
CA ARG A 98 -10.17 10.47 -1.33
C ARG A 98 -8.70 10.14 -1.05
N THR A 99 -7.78 10.96 -1.55
CA THR A 99 -6.35 10.79 -1.22
C THR A 99 -6.10 11.20 0.22
N ILE A 100 -5.55 10.28 1.01
CA ILE A 100 -5.24 10.47 2.44
C ILE A 100 -3.73 10.56 2.70
N CYS A 101 -2.91 9.97 1.82
CA CYS A 101 -1.46 10.01 1.94
C CYS A 101 -0.74 10.06 0.59
N LEU A 102 0.33 10.84 0.51
CA LEU A 102 1.29 10.83 -0.59
C LEU A 102 2.56 10.09 -0.19
N ILE A 103 2.92 9.09 -0.98
CA ILE A 103 4.05 8.19 -0.72
C ILE A 103 5.17 8.50 -1.71
N HIS A 104 6.22 9.15 -1.21
CA HIS A 104 7.43 9.46 -1.97
C HIS A 104 8.50 8.40 -1.72
N SER A 105 9.08 7.86 -2.79
CA SER A 105 10.19 6.89 -2.71
C SER A 105 11.53 7.56 -3.00
N TYR A 106 12.51 7.40 -2.10
CA TYR A 106 13.86 7.91 -2.25
C TYR A 106 14.88 6.77 -2.21
N ALA A 107 15.93 6.90 -3.04
CA ALA A 107 17.00 5.91 -3.14
C ALA A 107 16.45 4.47 -3.32
N GLY A 108 15.48 4.32 -4.23
CA GLY A 108 14.74 3.07 -4.44
C GLY A 108 13.78 2.80 -3.29
N TRP A 109 14.07 1.75 -2.52
CA TRP A 109 13.25 1.26 -1.41
C TRP A 109 13.90 1.51 -0.04
N ARG A 110 14.91 2.38 0.04
CA ARG A 110 15.65 2.65 1.29
C ARG A 110 14.98 3.66 2.18
N ARG A 111 14.33 4.68 1.62
CA ARG A 111 13.74 5.75 2.39
C ARG A 111 12.46 6.21 1.74
N TRP A 112 11.43 6.42 2.55
CA TRP A 112 10.12 6.86 2.10
C TRP A 112 9.68 8.06 2.90
N ARG A 113 9.14 9.08 2.22
CA ARG A 113 8.46 10.19 2.88
C ARG A 113 6.97 10.03 2.67
N LEU A 114 6.24 9.97 3.76
CA LEU A 114 4.79 9.88 3.81
C LEU A 114 4.27 11.25 4.18
N GLN A 115 3.31 11.78 3.43
CA GLN A 115 2.68 13.07 3.68
C GLN A 115 1.19 12.83 3.87
N PHE A 116 0.65 13.19 5.03
CA PHE A 116 -0.76 13.02 5.38
C PHE A 116 -1.44 14.39 5.52
N GLY A 117 -2.74 14.42 5.28
CA GLY A 117 -3.52 15.64 5.46
C GLY A 117 -4.95 15.45 4.98
N ARG A 118 -5.88 16.09 5.69
CA ARG A 118 -7.31 16.05 5.36
C ARG A 118 -7.54 16.56 3.94
N ASP A 119 -6.92 17.67 3.59
CA ASP A 119 -7.21 18.38 2.33
C ASP A 119 -6.33 17.90 1.17
N LEU A 120 -5.55 16.83 1.36
CA LEU A 120 -4.73 16.24 0.29
C LEU A 120 -5.58 15.78 -0.90
N GLY A 121 -6.80 15.29 -0.66
CA GLY A 121 -7.74 14.93 -1.72
C GLY A 121 -8.00 16.08 -2.71
N GLU A 122 -8.09 17.32 -2.23
CA GLU A 122 -8.29 18.50 -3.08
C GLU A 122 -7.02 18.94 -3.81
N ALA A 123 -5.85 18.50 -3.35
CA ALA A 123 -4.58 18.80 -3.98
C ALA A 123 -4.30 17.90 -5.20
N ILE A 124 -5.05 16.82 -5.38
CA ILE A 124 -4.79 15.82 -6.42
C ILE A 124 -5.72 16.01 -7.62
N ASP A 125 -5.14 16.15 -8.80
CA ASP A 125 -5.89 16.20 -10.05
C ASP A 125 -6.26 14.79 -10.57
N PRO A 126 -7.07 14.66 -11.64
CA PRO A 126 -7.47 13.36 -12.19
C PRO A 126 -6.32 12.49 -12.75
N ARG A 127 -5.11 13.03 -12.95
CA ARG A 127 -3.91 12.24 -13.28
C ARG A 127 -3.37 11.50 -12.06
N GLY A 128 -3.83 11.86 -10.85
CA GLY A 128 -3.38 11.32 -9.59
C GLY A 128 -2.12 11.99 -9.04
N VAL A 129 -1.83 13.22 -9.48
CA VAL A 129 -0.67 14.00 -9.04
C VAL A 129 -1.10 15.29 -8.38
N VAL A 130 -0.19 15.91 -7.61
CA VAL A 130 -0.43 17.23 -7.02
C VAL A 130 -0.61 18.26 -8.14
N GLN A 131 -1.75 18.94 -8.15
CA GLN A 131 -2.05 19.97 -9.12
C GLN A 131 -1.10 21.17 -8.96
N TRP A 132 -0.74 21.79 -10.07
CA TRP A 132 0.24 22.89 -10.07
C TRP A 132 -0.16 24.04 -9.14
N GLN A 133 -1.45 24.36 -9.09
CA GLN A 133 -2.01 25.46 -8.30
C GLN A 133 -1.99 25.22 -6.79
N ARG A 134 -1.80 23.97 -6.34
CA ARG A 134 -1.79 23.60 -4.91
C ARG A 134 -0.40 23.30 -4.36
N ARG A 135 0.66 23.55 -5.15
CA ARG A 135 2.04 23.45 -4.67
C ARG A 135 2.27 24.35 -3.46
N SER A 136 3.07 23.91 -2.49
CA SER A 136 3.25 24.68 -1.25
C SER A 136 4.03 25.97 -1.45
N ASN A 137 5.03 25.96 -2.35
CA ASN A 137 5.87 27.12 -2.64
C ASN A 137 5.66 27.58 -4.09
N ALA A 138 5.61 28.88 -4.32
CA ALA A 138 5.31 29.46 -5.64
C ALA A 138 6.32 29.03 -6.72
N ASP A 139 7.58 28.85 -6.34
CA ASP A 139 8.68 28.35 -7.17
C ASP A 139 8.71 26.82 -7.33
N ASN A 140 7.74 26.12 -6.74
CA ASN A 140 7.63 24.66 -6.68
C ASN A 140 8.79 23.96 -5.95
N SER A 141 9.56 24.69 -5.14
CA SER A 141 10.58 24.10 -4.27
C SER A 141 9.94 23.27 -3.15
N VAL A 142 10.70 22.32 -2.60
CA VAL A 142 10.30 21.51 -1.43
C VAL A 142 11.34 21.80 -0.36
N LYS A 143 10.99 22.67 0.60
CA LYS A 143 11.90 23.14 1.65
C LYS A 143 11.65 22.44 2.98
N ALA A 144 10.40 22.07 3.24
CA ALA A 144 9.98 21.31 4.40
C ALA A 144 9.40 19.94 4.00
N ASP A 145 9.34 19.02 4.96
CA ASP A 145 8.81 17.67 4.71
C ASP A 145 7.31 17.65 4.38
N GLY A 146 6.55 18.63 4.87
CA GLY A 146 5.14 18.82 4.54
C GLY A 146 4.90 19.54 3.20
N ASP A 147 5.94 20.03 2.51
CA ASP A 147 5.76 20.75 1.25
C ASP A 147 5.36 19.81 0.11
N LEU A 148 4.33 20.23 -0.63
CA LEU A 148 3.78 19.58 -1.80
C LEU A 148 4.42 20.15 -3.07
N LYS A 149 4.95 19.26 -3.90
CA LYS A 149 5.47 19.57 -5.23
C LYS A 149 4.36 19.39 -6.26
N GLY A 150 3.96 20.48 -6.93
CA GLY A 150 2.97 20.47 -8.01
C GLY A 150 3.54 20.03 -9.37
N TYR A 151 2.66 19.54 -10.24
CA TYR A 151 3.00 19.04 -11.58
C TYR A 151 2.18 19.76 -12.65
N ARG A 152 2.85 20.42 -13.58
CA ARG A 152 2.23 21.13 -14.71
C ARG A 152 1.56 20.18 -15.71
N VAL A 153 0.55 20.66 -16.45
CA VAL A 153 -0.01 19.96 -17.60
C VAL A 153 0.71 20.47 -18.86
N ARG A 154 1.46 19.60 -19.52
CA ARG A 154 2.15 19.96 -20.77
C ARG A 154 1.17 20.06 -21.93
N SER A 155 1.56 20.73 -23.01
CA SER A 155 0.80 20.76 -24.26
C SER A 155 0.79 19.40 -24.99
N TRP A 156 1.76 18.54 -24.70
CA TRP A 156 1.90 17.21 -25.27
C TRP A 156 1.89 16.12 -24.19
N ARG A 157 1.49 14.92 -24.59
CA ARG A 157 1.39 13.73 -23.74
C ARG A 157 1.97 12.52 -24.44
N LEU A 158 2.81 11.76 -23.73
CA LEU A 158 3.29 10.47 -24.23
C LEU A 158 2.31 9.34 -23.92
N TRP A 159 2.48 8.23 -24.64
CA TRP A 159 1.67 7.03 -24.45
C TRP A 159 1.83 6.48 -23.02
N GLY A 160 0.73 5.97 -22.46
CA GLY A 160 0.70 5.43 -21.10
C GLY A 160 0.53 6.45 -19.96
N GLU A 161 0.69 7.76 -20.17
CA GLU A 161 0.56 8.76 -19.09
C GLU A 161 -0.84 8.79 -18.44
N SER A 162 -0.91 9.02 -17.13
CA SER A 162 -2.17 9.13 -16.39
C SER A 162 -3.01 10.33 -16.83
N GLY A 163 -4.34 10.23 -16.69
CA GLY A 163 -5.31 11.33 -16.88
C GLY A 163 -5.42 11.88 -18.30
N LYS A 164 -5.49 10.99 -19.30
CA LYS A 164 -5.66 11.34 -20.73
C LYS A 164 -6.83 12.31 -21.00
N ALA A 165 -7.97 12.12 -20.36
CA ALA A 165 -9.14 12.98 -20.52
C ALA A 165 -8.86 14.39 -19.97
N TYR A 166 -8.35 14.47 -18.74
CA TYR A 166 -7.97 15.74 -18.10
C TYR A 166 -6.93 16.53 -18.90
N HIS A 167 -5.92 15.86 -19.47
CA HIS A 167 -4.94 16.53 -20.34
C HIS A 167 -5.60 17.17 -21.57
N ARG A 168 -6.55 16.48 -22.22
CA ARG A 168 -7.27 17.01 -23.39
C ARG A 168 -8.12 18.21 -23.00
N GLU A 169 -8.84 18.11 -21.89
CA GLU A 169 -9.68 19.20 -21.37
C GLU A 169 -8.84 20.44 -21.03
N ALA A 170 -7.74 20.26 -20.28
CA ALA A 170 -6.85 21.35 -19.88
C ALA A 170 -6.23 22.06 -21.10
N ASN A 171 -5.81 21.31 -22.13
CA ASN A 171 -5.24 21.90 -23.33
C ASN A 171 -6.31 22.60 -24.19
N SER A 172 -7.52 22.02 -24.30
CA SER A 172 -8.63 22.68 -24.99
C SER A 172 -9.01 24.00 -24.32
N LYS A 173 -9.06 24.05 -22.97
CA LYS A 173 -9.29 25.29 -22.21
C LYS A 173 -8.17 26.32 -22.43
N ARG A 174 -6.91 25.86 -22.56
CA ARG A 174 -5.76 26.72 -22.86
C ARG A 174 -5.85 27.32 -24.27
N GLU A 175 -6.25 26.53 -25.27
CA GLU A 175 -6.48 26.99 -26.65
C GLU A 175 -7.60 28.02 -26.73
N GLN A 176 -8.61 27.92 -25.86
CA GLN A 176 -9.70 28.88 -25.74
C GLN A 176 -9.34 30.13 -24.91
N GLY A 177 -8.11 30.25 -24.40
CA GLY A 177 -7.66 31.37 -23.58
C GLY A 177 -8.31 31.45 -22.19
N MET A 178 -9.09 30.45 -21.78
CA MET A 178 -9.85 30.46 -20.52
C MET A 178 -9.03 30.03 -19.30
N TRP A 179 -7.83 29.49 -19.51
CA TRP A 179 -7.05 28.91 -18.43
C TRP A 179 -5.54 29.06 -18.66
N THR A 180 -4.86 29.64 -17.67
CA THR A 180 -3.40 29.65 -17.58
C THR A 180 -2.97 29.03 -16.25
N GLU A 181 -2.01 28.10 -16.31
CA GLU A 181 -1.56 27.39 -15.10
C GLU A 181 -0.90 28.32 -14.08
N ASP A 182 -0.22 29.34 -14.59
CA ASP A 182 0.53 30.32 -13.82
C ASP A 182 -0.32 31.55 -13.45
N ASP A 183 -1.65 31.47 -13.58
CA ASP A 183 -2.54 32.51 -13.07
C ASP A 183 -2.33 32.68 -11.55
N PRO A 184 -1.80 33.83 -11.08
CA PRO A 184 -1.60 34.05 -9.65
C PRO A 184 -2.90 34.02 -8.87
N ALA A 185 -4.06 34.34 -9.48
CA ALA A 185 -5.36 34.26 -8.83
C ALA A 185 -5.78 32.81 -8.54
N GLY A 186 -5.26 31.85 -9.30
CA GLY A 186 -5.49 30.43 -9.11
C GLY A 186 -4.59 29.78 -8.07
N TYR A 187 -3.54 30.46 -7.60
CA TYR A 187 -2.56 29.88 -6.68
C TYR A 187 -3.12 29.77 -5.25
N ARG A 188 -3.35 28.54 -4.80
CA ARG A 188 -3.89 28.22 -3.47
C ARG A 188 -2.98 27.20 -2.80
N PRO A 189 -1.87 27.64 -2.18
CA PRO A 189 -0.89 26.72 -1.61
C PRO A 189 -1.53 25.81 -0.58
N LEU A 190 -1.14 24.54 -0.62
CA LEU A 190 -1.55 23.54 0.35
C LEU A 190 -0.30 22.84 0.87
N ARG A 191 -0.31 22.48 2.15
CA ARG A 191 0.74 21.68 2.80
C ARG A 191 0.14 20.44 3.41
N ALA A 192 0.93 19.37 3.47
CA ALA A 192 0.56 18.22 4.28
C ALA A 192 0.51 18.64 5.76
N THR A 193 -0.50 18.15 6.47
CA THR A 193 -0.67 18.41 7.91
C THR A 193 0.41 17.68 8.71
N GLU A 194 0.80 16.50 8.25
CA GLU A 194 1.78 15.65 8.90
C GLU A 194 2.70 15.03 7.85
N ALA A 195 3.97 14.85 8.22
CA ALA A 195 4.93 14.13 7.40
C ALA A 195 5.70 13.14 8.27
N CYS A 196 5.87 11.93 7.76
CA CYS A 196 6.55 10.84 8.44
C CYS A 196 7.62 10.22 7.52
N TRP A 197 8.76 9.86 8.09
CA TRP A 197 9.82 9.16 7.39
C TRP A 197 9.84 7.68 7.77
N LEU A 198 9.77 6.82 6.76
CA LEU A 198 10.02 5.39 6.90
C LEU A 198 11.40 5.07 6.31
N THR A 199 12.34 4.65 7.15
CA THR A 199 13.73 4.47 6.74
C THR A 199 14.19 3.03 6.98
N TRP A 200 14.86 2.46 5.97
CA TRP A 200 15.56 1.19 6.09
C TRP A 200 16.81 1.38 6.95
N THR A 201 16.77 0.94 8.19
CA THR A 201 17.77 1.26 9.21
C THR A 201 19.10 0.54 8.98
N ALA A 202 19.07 -0.70 8.49
CA ALA A 202 20.28 -1.53 8.41
C ALA A 202 20.38 -2.31 7.09
N PRO A 203 20.62 -1.63 5.95
CA PRO A 203 20.54 -2.25 4.62
C PRO A 203 21.59 -3.32 4.31
N PHE A 204 22.71 -3.31 5.03
CA PHE A 204 23.84 -4.23 4.82
C PHE A 204 24.14 -5.08 6.06
N SER A 205 23.18 -5.20 6.97
CA SER A 205 23.34 -6.03 8.18
C SER A 205 22.64 -7.38 8.02
N LYS A 206 22.75 -8.28 9.00
CA LYS A 206 21.91 -9.49 9.08
C LYS A 206 20.41 -9.17 9.24
N ARG A 207 20.07 -7.91 9.53
CA ARG A 207 18.72 -7.36 9.66
C ARG A 207 18.33 -6.56 8.41
N THR A 208 18.46 -7.16 7.23
CA THR A 208 18.21 -6.53 5.91
C THR A 208 16.76 -6.12 5.65
N ARG A 209 15.85 -6.29 6.61
CA ARG A 209 14.41 -6.06 6.46
C ARG A 209 13.86 -5.32 7.67
N GLU A 210 14.54 -4.26 8.09
CA GLU A 210 14.13 -3.41 9.22
C GLU A 210 13.86 -1.99 8.77
N TYR A 211 12.62 -1.55 8.93
CA TYR A 211 12.19 -0.22 8.54
C TYR A 211 11.53 0.47 9.71
N ALA A 212 12.07 1.59 10.12
CA ALA A 212 11.61 2.33 11.29
C ALA A 212 10.88 3.61 10.89
N PHE A 213 9.86 3.94 11.67
CA PHE A 213 9.17 5.21 11.68
C PHE A 213 8.69 5.53 13.10
N SER A 214 8.39 6.78 13.40
CA SER A 214 7.89 7.21 14.71
C SER A 214 6.52 7.85 14.56
N TYR A 215 5.62 7.62 15.51
CA TYR A 215 4.30 8.23 15.56
C TYR A 215 3.92 8.52 17.01
N GLU A 216 3.49 9.75 17.29
CA GLU A 216 3.10 10.21 18.65
C GLU A 216 4.12 9.85 19.76
N GLY A 217 5.42 9.88 19.44
CA GLY A 217 6.49 9.57 20.39
C GLY A 217 6.77 8.08 20.59
N VAL A 218 6.07 7.19 19.89
CA VAL A 218 6.33 5.75 19.87
C VAL A 218 7.08 5.38 18.59
N ASP A 219 8.13 4.58 18.73
CA ASP A 219 8.89 4.06 17.60
C ASP A 219 8.30 2.74 17.13
N PHE A 220 8.13 2.63 15.82
CA PHE A 220 7.59 1.45 15.15
C PHE A 220 8.60 0.90 14.16
N VAL A 221 8.74 -0.43 14.13
CA VAL A 221 9.67 -1.11 13.24
C VAL A 221 9.00 -2.27 12.51
N TRP A 222 8.99 -2.19 11.19
CA TRP A 222 8.71 -3.33 10.33
C TRP A 222 9.95 -4.23 10.25
N LYS A 223 9.84 -5.48 10.70
CA LYS A 223 10.91 -6.47 10.71
C LYS A 223 10.57 -7.68 9.87
N GLY A 224 11.56 -8.25 9.19
CA GLY A 224 11.43 -9.59 8.61
C GLY A 224 11.16 -10.64 9.68
N THR A 225 10.19 -11.52 9.46
CA THR A 225 9.84 -12.58 10.43
C THR A 225 9.69 -13.95 9.77
N LYS A 226 10.09 -14.98 10.51
CA LYS A 226 9.73 -16.40 10.28
C LYS A 226 8.65 -16.88 11.26
N ASN A 227 8.45 -16.13 12.34
CA ASN A 227 7.50 -16.41 13.40
C ASN A 227 6.16 -15.84 12.94
N LEU A 228 5.41 -16.69 12.26
CA LEU A 228 4.02 -16.44 11.88
C LEU A 228 3.09 -17.16 12.85
N PRO A 229 1.82 -16.73 12.94
CA PRO A 229 0.76 -17.52 13.58
C PRO A 229 0.73 -18.96 13.08
N GLU A 230 0.24 -19.87 13.92
CA GLU A 230 0.31 -21.32 13.67
C GLU A 230 -0.50 -21.77 12.45
N GLU A 231 -1.61 -21.10 12.18
CA GLU A 231 -2.48 -21.31 11.03
C GLU A 231 -1.76 -21.03 9.70
N CYS A 232 -0.64 -20.30 9.71
CA CYS A 232 0.14 -19.94 8.53
C CYS A 232 1.35 -20.84 8.26
N LYS A 233 1.35 -22.09 8.78
CA LYS A 233 2.45 -23.08 8.62
C LYS A 233 2.90 -23.29 7.16
N LEU A 234 1.96 -23.34 6.21
CA LEU A 234 2.28 -23.53 4.77
C LEU A 234 2.98 -22.32 4.17
N ALA A 235 2.50 -21.10 4.46
CA ALA A 235 3.13 -19.86 3.99
C ALA A 235 4.58 -19.76 4.49
N ARG A 236 4.83 -20.16 5.74
CA ARG A 236 6.17 -20.22 6.35
C ARG A 236 7.14 -21.11 5.57
N ARG A 237 6.67 -22.24 5.03
CA ARG A 237 7.50 -23.17 4.25
C ARG A 237 7.77 -22.67 2.83
N LEU A 238 6.77 -22.09 2.18
CA LEU A 238 6.88 -21.63 0.80
C LEU A 238 7.66 -20.33 0.66
N MET A 239 7.52 -19.41 1.62
CA MET A 239 7.99 -18.03 1.52
C MET A 239 8.72 -17.55 2.80
N PRO A 240 9.66 -18.34 3.36
CA PRO A 240 10.20 -18.18 4.73
C PRO A 240 10.87 -16.83 5.01
N VAL A 241 11.24 -16.07 3.98
CA VAL A 241 11.98 -14.81 4.10
C VAL A 241 11.19 -13.60 3.60
N HIS A 242 9.86 -13.74 3.49
CA HIS A 242 9.03 -12.75 2.82
C HIS A 242 7.98 -12.11 3.71
N HIS A 243 7.72 -12.67 4.89
CA HIS A 243 6.78 -12.12 5.84
C HIS A 243 7.40 -11.00 6.68
N LEU A 244 6.56 -10.10 7.16
CA LEU A 244 6.96 -8.99 8.02
C LEU A 244 6.11 -8.99 9.29
N LYS A 245 6.67 -8.50 10.39
CA LYS A 245 5.94 -8.12 11.59
C LYS A 245 6.16 -6.63 11.85
N LEU A 246 5.13 -5.94 12.33
CA LEU A 246 5.24 -4.58 12.86
C LEU A 246 5.36 -4.68 14.37
N VAL A 247 6.42 -4.08 14.93
CA VAL A 247 6.60 -3.97 16.37
C VAL A 247 6.58 -2.51 16.80
N ALA A 248 5.96 -2.23 17.94
CA ALA A 248 6.16 -1.00 18.68
C ALA A 248 7.29 -1.20 19.69
N ILE A 249 8.15 -0.20 19.83
CA ILE A 249 9.22 -0.18 20.82
C ILE A 249 8.76 0.71 21.96
N LEU A 250 8.51 0.10 23.12
CA LEU A 250 8.11 0.84 24.32
C LEU A 250 9.35 1.27 25.11
N PRO A 251 9.36 2.51 25.65
CA PRO A 251 10.44 2.96 26.51
C PRO A 251 10.50 2.06 27.74
N ALA A 252 11.69 1.54 28.05
CA ALA A 252 11.87 0.59 29.13
C ALA A 252 11.46 1.23 30.47
N LYS A 253 10.50 0.62 31.18
CA LYS A 253 10.19 0.98 32.55
C LYS A 253 11.24 0.35 33.46
N LEU A 254 12.34 1.07 33.72
CA LEU A 254 13.34 0.78 34.77
C LEU A 254 14.22 -0.50 34.62
N ALA A 255 14.18 -1.25 33.51
CA ALA A 255 15.08 -2.38 33.23
C ALA A 255 15.82 -2.23 31.90
N GLU A 256 17.00 -2.84 31.75
CA GLU A 256 18.05 -2.53 30.75
C GLU A 256 17.69 -2.76 29.25
N GLU A 257 16.52 -3.29 28.91
CA GLU A 257 16.14 -3.57 27.51
C GLU A 257 14.75 -3.04 27.14
N ALA A 258 14.63 -2.49 25.93
CA ALA A 258 13.37 -1.98 25.38
C ALA A 258 12.40 -3.13 25.06
N GLU A 259 11.13 -2.97 25.46
CA GLU A 259 10.09 -3.98 25.23
C GLU A 259 9.54 -3.85 23.80
N GLU A 260 9.55 -4.97 23.05
CA GLU A 260 8.98 -5.05 21.71
C GLU A 260 7.58 -5.67 21.74
N VAL A 261 6.56 -4.88 21.40
CA VAL A 261 5.18 -5.37 21.30
C VAL A 261 4.80 -5.55 19.84
N VAL A 262 4.40 -6.76 19.44
CA VAL A 262 3.97 -7.03 18.06
C VAL A 262 2.53 -6.54 17.86
N VAL A 263 2.36 -5.61 16.93
CA VAL A 263 1.06 -4.94 16.65
C VAL A 263 0.51 -5.28 15.26
N GLY A 264 1.21 -6.07 14.47
CA GLY A 264 0.68 -6.55 13.19
C GLY A 264 1.64 -7.44 12.41
N TYR A 265 1.10 -8.07 11.37
CA TYR A 265 1.79 -9.01 10.51
C TYR A 265 1.43 -8.79 9.05
N PHE A 266 2.42 -8.82 8.17
CA PHE A 266 2.19 -8.96 6.73
C PHE A 266 2.66 -10.34 6.27
N ILE A 267 1.72 -11.11 5.74
CA ILE A 267 1.91 -12.47 5.28
C ILE A 267 1.90 -12.47 3.75
N CYS A 268 3.09 -12.52 3.15
CA CYS A 268 3.24 -12.51 1.70
C CYS A 268 2.57 -13.73 1.04
N SER A 269 1.86 -13.49 -0.06
CA SER A 269 1.34 -14.52 -0.96
C SER A 269 2.36 -14.86 -2.06
N ALA A 270 2.28 -16.08 -2.59
CA ALA A 270 3.04 -16.53 -3.76
C ALA A 270 2.23 -16.35 -5.07
N GLU A 271 0.94 -16.04 -4.96
CA GLU A 271 0.04 -15.86 -6.09
C GLU A 271 0.43 -14.62 -6.92
N ALA A 272 0.26 -14.68 -8.25
CA ALA A 272 0.73 -13.61 -9.13
C ALA A 272 -0.04 -12.28 -8.98
N ASP A 273 -1.34 -12.40 -8.67
CA ASP A 273 -2.31 -11.30 -8.57
C ASP A 273 -2.55 -10.84 -7.13
N GLU A 274 -1.80 -11.36 -6.16
CA GLU A 274 -1.94 -11.07 -4.73
C GLU A 274 -0.57 -10.73 -4.13
N TYR A 275 -0.52 -9.71 -3.29
CA TYR A 275 0.66 -9.42 -2.50
C TYR A 275 0.66 -10.23 -1.19
N GLY A 276 -0.48 -10.38 -0.55
CA GLY A 276 -0.62 -11.10 0.72
C GLY A 276 -1.72 -10.55 1.61
N THR A 277 -1.67 -10.95 2.88
CA THR A 277 -2.62 -10.54 3.92
C THR A 277 -1.90 -9.71 4.97
N LEU A 278 -2.52 -8.61 5.40
CA LEU A 278 -2.05 -7.77 6.48
C LEU A 278 -3.02 -7.88 7.66
N VAL A 279 -2.51 -8.26 8.82
CA VAL A 279 -3.25 -8.36 10.08
C VAL A 279 -2.75 -7.26 11.00
N ILE A 280 -3.67 -6.52 11.61
CA ILE A 280 -3.40 -5.43 12.54
C ILE A 280 -4.07 -5.74 13.87
N GLU A 281 -3.30 -5.75 14.95
CA GLU A 281 -3.79 -6.02 16.31
C GLU A 281 -4.32 -4.72 16.92
N ASN A 282 -5.61 -4.40 16.71
CA ASN A 282 -6.13 -3.09 17.10
C ASN A 282 -6.13 -2.90 18.63
N SER A 283 -6.38 -3.95 19.39
CA SER A 283 -6.32 -3.98 20.86
C SER A 283 -4.97 -3.45 21.35
N LYS A 284 -3.87 -4.05 20.87
CA LYS A 284 -2.50 -3.67 21.24
C LYS A 284 -2.16 -2.25 20.81
N ILE A 285 -2.60 -1.81 19.63
CA ILE A 285 -2.39 -0.42 19.18
C ILE A 285 -3.11 0.55 20.09
N CYS A 286 -4.35 0.23 20.47
CA CYS A 286 -5.14 1.04 21.38
C CYS A 286 -4.45 1.17 22.74
N ASP A 287 -3.99 0.06 23.31
CA ASP A 287 -3.27 0.03 24.59
C ASP A 287 -1.99 0.87 24.55
N ILE A 288 -1.18 0.72 23.50
CA ILE A 288 0.11 1.43 23.34
C ILE A 288 -0.08 2.93 23.21
N LEU A 289 -1.13 3.38 22.50
CA LEU A 289 -1.36 4.79 22.22
C LEU A 289 -2.35 5.46 23.18
N GLY A 290 -2.85 4.71 24.18
CA GLY A 290 -3.88 5.18 25.10
C GLY A 290 -5.15 5.63 24.35
N ILE A 291 -5.63 4.78 23.45
CA ILE A 291 -6.88 4.98 22.69
C ILE A 291 -7.92 4.02 23.26
N ASP A 292 -9.14 4.50 23.53
CA ASP A 292 -10.15 3.68 24.19
C ASP A 292 -10.62 2.49 23.34
N LYS A 293 -10.90 2.72 22.05
CA LYS A 293 -11.34 1.69 21.10
C LYS A 293 -11.05 2.12 19.66
N MET A 294 -10.77 1.14 18.80
CA MET A 294 -10.70 1.35 17.36
C MET A 294 -12.12 1.54 16.78
N PRO A 295 -12.38 2.59 15.98
CA PRO A 295 -13.70 2.83 15.41
C PRO A 295 -14.05 1.76 14.37
N GLU A 296 -15.31 1.32 14.39
CA GLU A 296 -15.85 0.35 13.41
C GLU A 296 -16.01 0.99 12.02
N ASP A 297 -16.39 2.27 11.99
CA ASP A 297 -16.45 3.10 10.78
C ASP A 297 -15.20 3.97 10.68
N MET A 298 -14.20 3.46 9.95
CA MET A 298 -12.94 4.15 9.75
C MET A 298 -13.12 5.40 8.89
N GLU A 299 -14.08 5.42 7.96
CA GLU A 299 -14.29 6.57 7.08
C GLU A 299 -14.85 7.76 7.84
N LEU A 300 -15.87 7.54 8.68
CA LEU A 300 -16.39 8.57 9.57
C LEU A 300 -15.29 9.08 10.54
N ALA A 301 -14.47 8.16 11.06
CA ALA A 301 -13.36 8.51 11.94
C ALA A 301 -12.30 9.38 11.22
N ARG A 302 -11.97 9.09 9.95
CA ARG A 302 -11.08 9.93 9.12
C ARG A 302 -11.69 11.31 8.89
N VAL A 303 -12.99 11.40 8.59
CA VAL A 303 -13.68 12.68 8.39
C VAL A 303 -13.62 13.55 9.65
N LYS A 304 -13.76 12.93 10.83
CA LYS A 304 -13.62 13.58 12.13
C LYS A 304 -12.16 13.85 12.54
N GLY A 305 -11.19 13.33 11.80
CA GLY A 305 -9.77 13.46 12.12
C GLY A 305 -9.37 12.71 13.38
N ALA A 306 -10.07 11.63 13.72
CA ALA A 306 -9.84 10.84 14.92
C ALA A 306 -8.42 10.24 14.94
N ARG A 307 -7.79 10.26 16.12
CA ARG A 307 -6.45 9.68 16.35
C ARG A 307 -6.32 8.22 15.86
N PRO A 308 -7.21 7.29 16.24
CA PRO A 308 -7.11 5.90 15.74
C PRO A 308 -7.10 5.76 14.22
N ALA A 309 -7.91 6.57 13.51
CA ALA A 309 -7.94 6.54 12.06
C ALA A 309 -6.60 6.97 11.44
N LYS A 310 -5.97 8.02 11.99
CA LYS A 310 -4.65 8.48 11.54
C LYS A 310 -3.57 7.42 11.74
N MET A 311 -3.54 6.79 12.92
CA MET A 311 -2.59 5.71 13.19
C MET A 311 -2.79 4.54 12.21
N HIS A 312 -4.04 4.15 11.97
CA HIS A 312 -4.33 3.08 11.04
C HIS A 312 -3.92 3.43 9.59
N ASP A 313 -4.18 4.66 9.15
CA ASP A 313 -3.73 5.16 7.85
C ASP A 313 -2.19 5.17 7.74
N MET A 314 -1.49 5.49 8.84
CA MET A 314 -0.02 5.42 8.94
C MET A 314 0.51 3.98 8.80
N ILE A 315 -0.10 3.03 9.51
CA ILE A 315 0.25 1.60 9.38
C ILE A 315 0.02 1.14 7.94
N MET A 316 -1.10 1.49 7.31
CA MET A 316 -1.34 1.15 5.91
C MET A 316 -0.28 1.74 4.98
N ALA A 317 0.01 3.02 5.10
CA ALA A 317 0.98 3.68 4.23
C ALA A 317 2.39 3.06 4.37
N THR A 318 2.82 2.76 5.59
CA THR A 318 4.11 2.11 5.84
C THR A 318 4.13 0.66 5.35
N ALA A 319 3.05 -0.11 5.56
CA ALA A 319 2.91 -1.46 5.02
C ALA A 319 3.00 -1.47 3.47
N VAL A 320 2.31 -0.54 2.80
CA VAL A 320 2.38 -0.39 1.34
C VAL A 320 3.81 -0.13 0.87
N CYS A 321 4.53 0.77 1.53
CA CYS A 321 5.94 1.03 1.23
C CYS A 321 6.77 -0.25 1.36
N MET A 322 6.50 -1.02 2.40
CA MET A 322 7.21 -2.27 2.66
C MET A 322 6.98 -3.32 1.61
N ILE A 323 5.72 -3.55 1.26
CA ILE A 323 5.33 -4.51 0.23
C ILE A 323 5.96 -4.15 -1.11
N ILE A 324 5.89 -2.87 -1.50
CA ILE A 324 6.48 -2.38 -2.74
C ILE A 324 8.01 -2.53 -2.70
N GLY A 325 8.65 -2.15 -1.60
CA GLY A 325 10.10 -2.21 -1.45
C GLY A 325 10.63 -3.64 -1.51
N GLU A 326 9.98 -4.57 -0.84
CA GLU A 326 10.31 -6.00 -0.88
C GLU A 326 10.14 -6.58 -2.28
N TRP A 327 9.09 -6.20 -3.00
CA TRP A 327 8.89 -6.64 -4.38
C TRP A 327 9.96 -6.07 -5.34
N GLN A 328 10.30 -4.79 -5.20
CA GLN A 328 11.36 -4.15 -6.00
C GLN A 328 12.73 -4.78 -5.72
N LYS A 329 13.04 -5.11 -4.46
CA LYS A 329 14.24 -5.86 -4.07
C LYS A 329 14.33 -7.19 -4.81
N ARG A 330 13.25 -7.98 -4.82
CA ARG A 330 13.22 -9.28 -5.52
C ARG A 330 13.45 -9.13 -7.02
N LYS A 331 12.75 -8.20 -7.67
CA LYS A 331 12.93 -7.94 -9.10
C LYS A 331 14.36 -7.52 -9.43
N THR A 332 14.97 -6.69 -8.58
CA THR A 332 16.35 -6.26 -8.77
C THR A 332 17.32 -7.43 -8.58
N ALA A 333 17.16 -8.23 -7.53
CA ALA A 333 18.01 -9.40 -7.26
C ALA A 333 17.95 -10.42 -8.41
N VAL A 334 16.74 -10.75 -8.88
CA VAL A 334 16.54 -11.63 -10.05
C VAL A 334 17.19 -11.04 -11.29
N GLY A 335 17.00 -9.74 -11.55
CA GLY A 335 17.62 -9.05 -12.68
C GLY A 335 19.15 -9.07 -12.64
N VAL A 336 19.75 -8.86 -11.47
CA VAL A 336 21.21 -8.95 -11.28
C VAL A 336 21.72 -10.36 -11.51
N LEU A 337 21.03 -11.38 -10.97
CA LEU A 337 21.41 -12.78 -11.18
C LEU A 337 21.38 -13.15 -12.67
N PHE A 338 20.31 -12.80 -13.37
CA PHE A 338 20.23 -13.00 -14.82
C PHE A 338 21.35 -12.25 -15.56
N GLY A 339 21.62 -10.99 -15.19
CA GLY A 339 22.71 -10.20 -15.77
C GLY A 339 24.08 -10.86 -15.59
N LEU A 340 24.38 -11.40 -14.40
CA LEU A 340 25.64 -12.11 -14.12
C LEU A 340 25.75 -13.42 -14.90
N LEU A 341 24.68 -14.21 -14.97
CA LEU A 341 24.66 -15.47 -15.73
C LEU A 341 24.92 -15.25 -17.22
N PHE A 342 24.28 -14.23 -17.82
CA PHE A 342 24.47 -13.93 -19.24
C PHE A 342 25.77 -13.18 -19.54
N ALA A 343 26.28 -12.35 -18.63
CA ALA A 343 27.62 -11.75 -18.78
C ALA A 343 28.73 -12.81 -18.68
N GLY A 344 28.58 -13.81 -17.82
CA GLY A 344 29.50 -14.94 -17.73
C GLY A 344 29.50 -15.84 -18.97
N ALA A 345 28.36 -15.96 -19.66
CA ALA A 345 28.23 -16.73 -20.90
C ALA A 345 28.85 -16.03 -22.13
N MET A 346 29.15 -14.73 -22.06
CA MET A 346 29.78 -13.97 -23.14
C MET A 346 31.26 -13.66 -22.91
N SER A 347 31.90 -14.25 -21.90
CA SER A 347 33.36 -14.15 -21.75
C SER A 347 34.01 -15.03 -22.83
N PRO A 348 34.65 -14.46 -23.87
CA PRO A 348 35.29 -15.27 -24.88
C PRO A 348 36.42 -16.06 -24.21
N ALA A 349 36.45 -17.37 -24.42
CA ALA A 349 37.65 -18.14 -24.21
C ALA A 349 38.74 -17.48 -25.07
N GLN A 350 39.72 -16.85 -24.42
CA GLN A 350 40.91 -16.39 -25.11
C GLN A 350 41.56 -17.61 -25.76
N MET A 351 41.56 -17.62 -27.09
CA MET A 351 42.36 -18.50 -27.92
C MET A 351 43.43 -17.66 -28.60
#